data_AF-A0AA88Z2Y3-F1
#
_entry.id   AF-A0AA88Z2Y3-F1
#
_cell.length_a   1.000
_cell.length_b   1.000
_cell.length_c   1.000
_cell.angle_alpha   90.00
_cell.angle_beta   90.00
_cell.angle_gamma   90.00
#
_symmetry.space_group_name_H-M   'P 1'
#
loop_
_entity.id
_entity.type
_entity.pdbx_description
1 polymer ?
#
loop_
_entity_poly.entity_id
_entity_poly.type
_entity_poly.pdbx_seq_one_letter_code
_entity_poly.pdbx_strand_id
1 'polypeptide(L)'
;MTARPAFPSPDAAGTPAPRAPSRLLRRTAFVLGAAAIGYGAFAIAFPARVPAAIGTVVADWTGANPHPVVLQRPAAQPLSAVAQLGRALFHDPSLSASGKQSCASCHSPDHAYGPPNAISTCSRAASR
;
A
#
# COMPACT_ATOMS: atom_id res chain seq x y z
N MET A 1 68.69 -47.93 -36.55
CA MET A 1 67.70 -46.84 -36.64
C MET A 1 66.38 -47.35 -36.10
N THR A 2 66.19 -47.29 -34.79
CA THR A 2 64.95 -47.69 -34.11
C THR A 2 64.24 -46.42 -33.64
N ALA A 3 63.08 -46.13 -34.22
CA ALA A 3 62.28 -44.96 -33.88
C ALA A 3 61.60 -45.18 -32.51
N ARG A 4 61.73 -44.22 -31.60
CA ARG A 4 61.02 -44.20 -30.30
C ARG A 4 59.54 -43.89 -30.53
N PRO A 5 58.60 -44.56 -29.84
CA PRO A 5 57.22 -44.13 -29.83
C PRO A 5 57.09 -42.84 -29.01
N ALA A 6 56.42 -41.84 -29.59
CA ALA A 6 56.10 -40.58 -28.92
C ALA A 6 54.98 -40.82 -27.88
N PHE A 7 55.22 -40.42 -26.63
CA PHE A 7 54.16 -40.34 -25.63
C PHE A 7 53.26 -39.14 -25.93
N PRO A 8 51.91 -39.28 -25.81
CA PRO A 8 51.01 -38.15 -25.92
C PRO A 8 51.14 -37.20 -24.72
N SER A 9 51.12 -35.89 -24.97
CA SER A 9 51.24 -34.84 -23.94
C SER A 9 50.02 -34.78 -23.01
N PRO A 10 50.18 -34.41 -21.71
CA PRO A 10 49.10 -34.44 -20.72
C PRO A 10 48.07 -33.29 -20.84
N ASP A 11 48.27 -32.34 -21.75
CA ASP A 11 47.54 -31.07 -21.72
C ASP A 11 46.21 -31.06 -22.50
N ALA A 12 45.75 -32.22 -22.98
CA ALA A 12 44.42 -32.36 -23.61
C ALA A 12 43.30 -32.59 -22.58
N ALA A 13 43.41 -32.03 -21.38
CA ALA A 13 42.30 -31.93 -20.45
C ALA A 13 41.31 -30.88 -20.99
N GLY A 14 40.45 -31.32 -21.90
CA GLY A 14 39.44 -30.47 -22.54
C GLY A 14 38.65 -29.67 -21.50
N THR A 15 38.54 -28.36 -21.72
CA THR A 15 37.70 -27.46 -20.94
C THR A 15 36.30 -28.08 -20.84
N PRO A 16 35.77 -28.37 -19.63
CA PRO A 16 34.45 -28.96 -19.52
C PRO A 16 33.43 -27.98 -20.12
N ALA A 17 32.75 -28.42 -21.18
CA ALA A 17 31.69 -27.64 -21.82
C ALA A 17 30.63 -27.24 -20.78
N PRO A 18 30.10 -26.01 -20.82
CA PRO A 18 29.08 -25.57 -19.87
C PRO A 18 27.88 -26.51 -19.95
N ARG A 19 27.60 -27.23 -18.86
CA ARG A 19 26.47 -28.17 -18.80
C ARG A 19 25.18 -27.37 -18.93
N ALA A 20 24.52 -27.46 -20.07
CA ALA A 20 23.21 -26.87 -20.28
C ALA A 20 22.24 -27.41 -19.20
N PRO A 21 21.50 -26.54 -18.49
CA PRO A 21 20.62 -26.98 -17.42
C PRO A 21 19.60 -27.96 -17.97
N SER A 22 19.37 -29.06 -17.26
CA SER A 22 18.42 -30.08 -17.67
C SER A 22 17.05 -29.43 -17.91
N ARG A 23 16.28 -29.95 -18.89
CA ARG A 23 14.94 -29.42 -19.19
C ARG A 23 14.04 -29.40 -17.95
N LEU A 24 14.27 -30.32 -17.02
CA LEU A 24 13.61 -30.36 -15.72
C LEU A 24 13.96 -29.12 -14.88
N LEU A 25 15.24 -28.76 -14.74
CA LEU A 25 15.68 -27.57 -14.00
C LEU A 25 15.07 -26.27 -14.56
N ARG A 26 14.97 -26.16 -15.88
CA ARG A 26 14.33 -25.00 -16.54
C ARG A 26 12.83 -24.95 -16.27
N ARG A 27 12.15 -26.10 -16.28
CA ARG A 27 10.72 -26.20 -15.96
C ARG A 27 10.44 -25.88 -14.50
N THR A 28 11.24 -26.41 -13.57
CA THR A 28 11.09 -26.11 -12.14
C THR A 28 11.33 -24.63 -11.86
N ALA A 29 12.37 -24.02 -12.46
CA ALA A 29 12.62 -22.59 -12.34
C ALA A 29 11.45 -21.75 -12.88
N PHE A 30 10.88 -22.13 -14.02
CA PHE A 30 9.72 -21.44 -14.58
C PHE A 30 8.49 -21.53 -13.69
N VAL A 31 8.17 -22.73 -13.16
CA VAL A 31 7.03 -22.93 -12.27
C VAL A 31 7.17 -22.12 -10.98
N LEU A 32 8.37 -22.14 -10.37
CA LEU A 32 8.64 -21.36 -9.16
C LEU A 32 8.54 -19.85 -9.42
N GLY A 33 9.07 -19.37 -10.55
CA GLY A 33 8.96 -17.97 -10.95
C GLY A 33 7.50 -17.54 -11.14
N ALA A 34 6.71 -18.34 -11.86
CA ALA A 34 5.28 -18.06 -12.05
C ALA A 34 4.51 -18.05 -10.72
N ALA A 35 4.80 -18.99 -9.82
CA ALA A 35 4.17 -19.05 -8.51
C ALA A 35 4.52 -17.82 -7.64
N ALA A 36 5.79 -17.39 -7.64
CA ALA A 36 6.22 -16.21 -6.89
C ALA A 36 5.54 -14.92 -7.39
N ILE A 37 5.45 -14.74 -8.72
CA ILE A 37 4.77 -13.59 -9.33
C ILE A 37 3.28 -13.61 -8.98
N GLY A 38 2.62 -14.78 -9.12
CA GLY A 38 1.21 -14.93 -8.78
C GLY A 38 0.92 -14.63 -7.30
N TYR A 39 1.77 -15.11 -6.40
CA TYR A 39 1.66 -14.81 -4.98
C TYR A 39 1.88 -13.33 -4.66
N GLY A 40 2.87 -12.69 -5.30
CA GLY A 40 3.11 -11.24 -5.15
C GLY A 40 1.91 -10.41 -5.58
N ALA A 41 1.31 -10.71 -6.75
CA ALA A 41 0.10 -10.05 -7.21
C ALA A 41 -1.08 -10.25 -6.25
N PHE A 42 -1.25 -11.47 -5.71
CA PHE A 42 -2.27 -11.76 -4.72
C PHE A 42 -2.06 -10.97 -3.41
N ALA A 43 -0.82 -10.87 -2.92
CA ALA A 43 -0.49 -10.15 -1.70
C ALA A 43 -0.79 -8.65 -1.81
N ILE A 44 -0.57 -8.04 -2.98
CA ILE A 44 -0.91 -6.64 -3.24
C ILE A 44 -2.43 -6.45 -3.31
N ALA A 45 -3.16 -7.34 -3.97
CA ALA A 45 -4.61 -7.24 -4.12
C ALA A 45 -5.37 -7.54 -2.81
N PHE A 46 -4.83 -8.42 -1.96
CA PHE A 46 -5.48 -8.91 -0.75
C PHE A 46 -4.53 -8.94 0.46
N PRO A 47 -4.00 -7.78 0.92
CA PRO A 47 -3.02 -7.73 2.01
C PRO A 47 -3.58 -8.25 3.34
N ALA A 48 -4.91 -8.23 3.52
CA ALA A 48 -5.58 -8.80 4.69
C ALA A 48 -5.62 -10.34 4.71
N ARG A 49 -5.27 -11.02 3.61
CA ARG A 49 -5.31 -12.49 3.46
C ARG A 49 -3.93 -13.14 3.44
N VAL A 50 -2.86 -12.37 3.68
CA VAL A 50 -1.48 -12.87 3.77
C VAL A 50 -0.99 -12.81 5.22
N PRO A 51 0.07 -13.56 5.57
CA PRO A 51 0.71 -13.45 6.88
C PRO A 51 1.08 -11.99 7.21
N ALA A 52 0.96 -11.60 8.48
CA ALA A 52 1.17 -10.22 8.93
C ALA A 52 2.50 -9.62 8.46
N ALA A 53 3.59 -10.40 8.49
CA ALA A 53 4.91 -9.95 8.04
C ALA A 53 4.96 -9.57 6.55
N ILE A 54 4.14 -10.20 5.70
CA ILE A 54 4.06 -9.87 4.27
C ILE A 54 3.11 -8.69 4.08
N GLY A 55 2.01 -8.65 4.84
CA GLY A 55 1.08 -7.53 4.85
C GLY A 55 1.76 -6.20 5.23
N THR A 56 2.66 -6.20 6.22
CA THR A 56 3.42 -5.00 6.59
C THR A 56 4.37 -4.54 5.48
N VAL A 57 5.07 -5.46 4.82
CA VAL A 57 5.94 -5.12 3.68
C VAL A 57 5.12 -4.51 2.54
N VAL A 58 3.98 -5.10 2.21
CA VAL A 58 3.09 -4.54 1.18
C VAL A 58 2.57 -3.16 1.60
N ALA A 59 2.22 -2.98 2.87
CA ALA A 59 1.75 -1.70 3.40
C ALA A 59 2.81 -0.61 3.30
N ASP A 60 4.05 -0.90 3.68
CA ASP A 60 5.17 0.06 3.63
C ASP A 60 5.45 0.52 2.19
N TRP A 61 5.27 -0.36 1.20
CA TRP A 61 5.57 -0.08 -0.20
C TRP A 61 4.41 0.57 -0.96
N THR A 62 3.17 0.21 -0.61
CA THR A 62 1.96 0.60 -1.37
C THR A 62 1.05 1.56 -0.64
N GLY A 63 1.24 1.75 0.67
CA GLY A 63 0.31 2.46 1.56
C GLY A 63 -1.00 1.70 1.81
N ALA A 64 -1.13 0.46 1.33
CA ALA A 64 -2.32 -0.35 1.56
C ALA A 64 -2.43 -0.73 3.03
N ASN A 65 -3.59 -0.50 3.65
CA ASN A 65 -3.84 -0.93 5.02
C ASN A 65 -4.01 -2.46 5.08
N PRO A 66 -3.12 -3.21 5.76
CA PRO A 66 -3.21 -4.66 5.87
C PRO A 66 -4.33 -5.13 6.82
N HIS A 67 -4.86 -4.21 7.62
CA HIS A 67 -5.97 -4.43 8.54
C HIS A 67 -7.13 -3.47 8.23
N PRO A 68 -7.82 -3.64 7.10
CA PRO A 68 -8.97 -2.82 6.77
C PRO A 68 -10.09 -3.09 7.78
N VAL A 69 -10.41 -2.09 8.61
CA VAL A 69 -11.59 -2.14 9.47
C VAL A 69 -12.80 -1.80 8.61
N VAL A 70 -13.68 -2.77 8.40
CA VAL A 70 -14.98 -2.51 7.77
C VAL A 70 -15.85 -1.77 8.80
N LEU A 71 -15.94 -0.45 8.64
CA LEU A 71 -16.81 0.38 9.47
C LEU A 71 -18.27 0.02 9.17
N GLN A 72 -18.90 -0.70 10.09
CA GLN A 72 -20.34 -0.93 10.07
C GLN A 72 -21.02 0.37 10.49
N ARG A 73 -21.44 1.18 9.51
CA ARG A 73 -22.20 2.40 9.79
C ARG A 73 -23.63 1.99 10.15
N PRO A 74 -24.14 2.38 11.33
CA PRO A 74 -25.56 2.20 11.63
C PRO A 74 -26.43 2.83 10.54
N ALA A 75 -27.63 2.29 10.34
CA ALA A 75 -28.62 2.94 9.48
C ALA A 75 -28.77 4.41 9.89
N ALA A 76 -28.89 5.31 8.92
CA ALA A 76 -29.03 6.73 9.19
C ALA A 76 -30.27 6.97 10.07
N GLN A 77 -30.05 7.35 11.32
CA GLN A 77 -31.10 7.72 12.26
C GLN A 77 -31.18 9.25 12.35
N PRO A 78 -32.35 9.80 12.70
CA PRO A 78 -32.46 11.21 13.05
C PRO A 78 -31.45 11.57 14.14
N LEU A 79 -30.88 12.78 14.05
CA LEU A 79 -30.01 13.30 15.10
C LEU A 79 -30.78 13.37 16.42
N SER A 80 -30.19 12.86 17.50
CA SER A 80 -30.71 13.09 18.85
C SER A 80 -30.77 14.58 19.16
N ALA A 81 -31.57 14.98 20.14
CA ALA A 81 -31.66 16.39 20.56
C ALA A 81 -30.28 16.98 20.90
N VAL A 82 -29.42 16.20 21.57
CA VAL A 82 -28.04 16.60 21.90
C VAL A 82 -27.20 16.78 20.63
N ALA A 83 -27.35 15.90 19.64
CA ALA A 83 -26.61 16.02 18.38
C ALA A 83 -27.10 17.22 17.53
N GLN A 84 -28.39 17.55 17.59
CA GLN A 84 -28.92 18.76 16.95
C GLN A 84 -28.37 20.03 17.62
N LEU A 85 -28.32 20.06 18.95
CA LEU A 85 -27.68 21.15 19.69
C LEU A 85 -26.20 21.27 19.33
N GLY A 86 -25.46 20.15 19.30
CA GLY A 86 -24.06 20.13 18.89
C GLY A 86 -23.85 20.68 17.47
N ARG A 87 -24.75 20.35 16.54
CA ARG A 87 -24.73 20.92 15.19
C ARG A 87 -24.94 22.43 15.21
N ALA A 88 -25.89 22.94 16.00
CA ALA A 88 -26.12 24.38 16.11
C ALA A 88 -24.86 25.10 16.62
N LEU A 89 -24.27 24.61 17.71
CA LEU A 89 -23.04 25.17 18.30
C LEU A 89 -21.85 25.10 17.33
N PHE A 90 -21.71 24.02 16.56
CA PHE A 90 -20.63 23.86 15.59
C PHE A 90 -20.61 24.95 14.50
N HIS A 91 -21.78 25.50 14.19
CA HIS A 91 -21.95 26.58 13.22
C HIS A 91 -22.04 27.97 13.87
N ASP A 92 -22.05 28.09 15.20
CA ASP A 92 -22.28 29.35 15.91
C ASP A 92 -21.00 30.19 16.03
N PRO A 93 -20.94 31.38 15.38
CA PRO A 93 -19.77 32.25 15.46
C PRO A 93 -19.69 33.06 16.77
N SER A 94 -20.77 33.14 17.54
CA SER A 94 -20.81 33.86 18.83
C SER A 94 -19.89 33.22 19.87
N LEU A 95 -19.55 31.94 19.68
CA LEU A 95 -18.61 31.20 20.51
C LEU A 95 -17.14 31.61 20.27
N SER A 96 -16.85 32.39 19.23
CA SER A 96 -15.54 33.00 19.05
C SER A 96 -15.49 34.38 19.71
N ALA A 97 -14.38 34.70 20.38
CA ALA A 97 -14.12 36.05 20.91
C ALA A 97 -14.26 37.17 19.85
N SER A 98 -14.02 36.84 18.58
CA SER A 98 -14.17 37.79 17.48
C SER A 98 -15.59 37.90 16.92
N GLY A 99 -16.48 36.95 17.23
CA GLY A 99 -17.80 36.82 16.63
C GLY A 99 -17.80 36.49 15.13
N LYS A 100 -16.63 36.14 14.56
CA LYS A 100 -16.43 36.03 13.09
C LYS A 100 -16.09 34.61 12.61
N GLN A 101 -15.95 33.65 13.53
CA GLN A 101 -15.53 32.29 13.21
C GLN A 101 -16.31 31.30 14.07
N SER A 102 -16.68 30.17 13.48
CA SER A 102 -17.22 28.99 14.16
C SER A 102 -16.34 27.78 13.85
N CYS A 103 -16.60 26.64 14.50
CA CYS A 103 -15.88 25.39 14.19
C CYS A 103 -15.98 25.04 12.69
N ALA A 104 -17.15 25.24 12.10
CA ALA A 104 -17.41 25.01 10.68
C ALA A 104 -16.57 25.89 9.72
N SER A 105 -15.99 26.99 10.21
CA SER A 105 -15.15 27.87 9.39
C SER A 105 -13.84 27.20 8.97
N CYS A 106 -13.32 26.29 9.80
CA CYS A 106 -12.12 25.52 9.50
C CYS A 106 -12.44 24.04 9.22
N HIS A 107 -13.58 23.53 9.70
CA HIS A 107 -14.01 22.15 9.54
C HIS A 107 -15.28 22.07 8.68
N SER A 108 -15.14 22.12 7.35
CA SER A 108 -16.27 22.17 6.41
C SER A 108 -16.90 20.78 6.21
N PRO A 109 -18.21 20.59 6.46
CA PRO A 109 -18.88 19.32 6.17
C PRO A 109 -18.72 18.85 4.72
N ASP A 110 -18.65 19.80 3.78
CA ASP A 110 -18.48 19.52 2.34
C ASP A 110 -17.05 19.05 1.99
N HIS A 111 -16.09 19.24 2.90
CA HIS A 111 -14.70 18.84 2.75
C HIS A 111 -14.30 17.79 3.80
N ALA A 112 -15.24 16.89 4.13
CA ALA A 112 -15.05 15.86 5.15
C ALA A 112 -14.59 16.42 6.52
N TYR A 113 -15.10 17.59 6.88
CA TYR A 113 -14.72 18.37 8.06
C TYR A 113 -13.25 18.82 8.08
N GLY A 114 -12.59 18.84 6.92
CA GLY A 114 -11.29 19.48 6.73
C GLY A 114 -11.40 20.96 6.36
N PRO A 115 -10.25 21.64 6.22
CA PRO A 115 -10.18 23.01 5.71
C PRO A 115 -10.82 23.11 4.31
N PRO A 116 -11.67 24.12 4.05
CA PRO A 116 -12.26 24.32 2.73
C PRO A 116 -11.29 24.96 1.71
N ASN A 117 -10.03 25.20 2.09
CA ASN A 117 -9.00 25.85 1.30
C ASN A 117 -7.72 24.98 1.24
N ALA A 118 -6.83 25.26 0.29
CA ALA A 118 -5.59 24.52 0.08
C ALA A 118 -4.49 24.83 1.13
N ILE A 119 -4.82 25.50 2.22
CA ILE A 119 -3.89 25.89 3.29
C ILE A 119 -4.48 25.49 4.63
N SER A 120 -3.67 25.00 5.56
CA SER A 120 -4.12 24.52 6.88
C SER A 120 -4.60 25.64 7.81
N THR A 121 -4.65 26.88 7.34
CA THR A 121 -5.01 28.05 8.15
C THR A 121 -6.49 28.36 7.99
N CYS A 122 -7.12 28.64 9.13
CA CYS A 122 -8.52 28.99 9.17
C CYS A 122 -8.73 30.41 8.62
N SER A 123 -9.10 30.51 7.35
CA SER A 123 -9.61 31.75 6.76
C SER A 123 -11.10 31.87 7.04
N ARG A 124 -11.60 33.10 7.22
CA ARG A 124 -13.04 33.37 7.25
C ARG A 124 -13.68 32.73 6.01
N ALA A 125 -14.62 31.82 6.20
CA ALA A 125 -15.52 31.45 5.12
C ALA A 125 -16.22 32.75 4.68
N ALA A 126 -16.05 33.15 3.42
CA ALA A 126 -16.74 34.31 2.88
C ALA A 126 -18.25 34.04 3.01
N SER A 127 -18.89 34.78 3.92
CA SER A 127 -20.33 34.83 4.09
C SER A 127 -20.96 35.09 2.73
N ARG A 128 -21.75 34.12 2.24
CA ARG A 128 -22.74 34.40 1.20
C ARG A 128 -23.79 35.36 1.74
#